data_AF-A0A3M8BUW5-F1
#
_entry.id   AF-A0A3M8BUW5-F1
#
_cell.length_a   1.000
_cell.length_b   1.000
_cell.length_c   1.000
_cell.angle_alpha   90.00
_cell.angle_beta   90.00
_cell.angle_gamma   90.00
#
_symmetry.space_group_name_H-M   'P 1'
#
loop_
_entity.id
_entity.type
_entity.pdbx_description
1 polymer ?
#
loop_
_entity_poly.entity_id
_entity_poly.type
_entity_poly.pdbx_seq_one_letter_code
_entity_poly.pdbx_strand_id
1 'polypeptide(L)'
;GKANSRLLEEGTLYVANFGKGKWISLDLATNEALQKAVKADGKPLFATQADVLINCRDAAKAVSATPMDRPEDLEVHPIDGSVFIALTNNDKHGNFYGQIVRLFEKDNQHAGLEFSFEIFAAGGPQSGFSAPDNMAFDSAGNLWVVTDISSSSMNSGIYTSFGNNGVFFIPTAGEHKGEAAQFASGPVGAEMTGPWFTPDEKTLFLAVQHPGENLKAYDKPT
;
A
#
# COMPACT_ATOMS: atom_id res chain seq x y z
N GLY A 1 5.94 22.68 9.60
CA GLY A 1 6.87 23.73 10.08
C GLY A 1 7.09 23.62 11.59
N LYS A 2 8.01 24.39 12.18
CA LYS A 2 8.38 24.30 13.62
C LYS A 2 7.18 24.34 14.59
N ALA A 3 6.12 25.10 14.27
CA ALA A 3 4.92 25.19 15.09
C ALA A 3 4.16 23.86 15.25
N ASN A 4 4.33 22.92 14.32
CA ASN A 4 3.64 21.63 14.28
C ASN A 4 4.56 20.45 14.62
N SER A 5 5.77 20.69 15.14
CA SER A 5 6.78 19.64 15.31
C SER A 5 6.37 18.54 16.31
N ARG A 6 5.42 18.83 17.20
CA ARG A 6 4.92 17.90 18.23
C ARG A 6 3.64 17.17 17.84
N LEU A 7 3.06 17.43 16.65
CA LEU A 7 1.75 16.86 16.28
C LEU A 7 1.71 15.33 16.27
N LEU A 8 2.86 14.68 16.06
CA LEU A 8 2.96 13.22 16.03
C LEU A 8 3.44 12.60 17.36
N GLU A 9 3.59 13.41 18.41
CA GLU A 9 4.01 12.91 19.74
C GLU A 9 2.86 12.33 20.56
N GLU A 10 1.62 12.81 20.32
CA GLU A 10 0.43 12.40 21.06
C GLU A 10 -0.70 12.07 20.08
N GLY A 11 -1.31 10.89 20.24
CA GLY A 11 -2.38 10.41 19.39
C GLY A 11 -2.72 8.96 19.67
N THR A 12 -3.62 8.38 18.87
CA THR A 12 -4.02 6.98 18.98
C THR A 12 -3.65 6.26 17.69
N LEU A 13 -2.92 5.14 17.82
CA LEU A 13 -2.65 4.25 16.70
C LEU A 13 -3.81 3.28 16.52
N TYR A 14 -4.25 3.08 15.29
CA TYR A 14 -5.31 2.14 14.93
C TYR A 14 -4.82 1.09 13.94
N VAL A 15 -5.54 -0.02 13.89
CA VAL A 15 -5.36 -1.07 12.89
C VAL A 15 -6.70 -1.46 12.25
N ALA A 16 -6.68 -1.78 10.96
CA ALA A 16 -7.88 -2.14 10.22
C ALA A 16 -8.34 -3.59 10.47
N ASN A 17 -9.64 -3.76 10.60
CA ASN A 17 -10.32 -5.04 10.40
C ASN A 17 -11.29 -4.88 9.22
N PHE A 18 -10.87 -5.34 8.04
CA PHE A 18 -11.66 -5.27 6.80
C PHE A 18 -12.91 -6.15 6.87
N GLY A 19 -12.84 -7.30 7.54
CA GLY A 19 -14.01 -8.18 7.70
C GLY A 19 -15.17 -7.54 8.46
N LYS A 20 -14.88 -6.53 9.29
CA LYS A 20 -15.89 -5.75 10.03
C LYS A 20 -16.06 -4.32 9.51
N GLY A 21 -15.18 -3.86 8.62
CA GLY A 21 -15.12 -2.46 8.18
C GLY A 21 -14.84 -1.50 9.35
N LYS A 22 -13.86 -1.80 10.21
CA LYS A 22 -13.58 -1.02 11.43
C LYS A 22 -12.11 -0.73 11.67
N TRP A 23 -11.85 0.45 12.21
CA TRP A 23 -10.58 0.79 12.86
C TRP A 23 -10.62 0.37 14.32
N ILE A 24 -9.61 -0.39 14.76
CA ILE A 24 -9.48 -0.88 16.14
C ILE A 24 -8.31 -0.16 16.80
N SER A 25 -8.56 0.50 17.93
CA SER A 25 -7.51 1.22 18.65
C SER A 25 -6.48 0.25 19.24
N LEU A 26 -5.21 0.59 19.11
CA LEU A 26 -4.10 -0.08 19.79
C LEU A 26 -3.76 0.66 21.09
N ASP A 27 -4.78 0.94 21.89
CA ASP A 27 -4.64 1.60 23.19
C ASP A 27 -4.86 0.57 24.31
N LEU A 28 -3.79 0.29 25.08
CA LEU A 28 -3.81 -0.68 26.17
C LEU A 28 -4.79 -0.32 27.28
N ALA A 29 -5.03 0.98 27.53
CA ALA A 29 -5.92 1.42 28.61
C ALA A 29 -7.38 1.10 28.31
N THR A 30 -7.76 1.10 27.03
CA THR A 30 -9.16 0.94 26.62
C THR A 30 -9.46 -0.36 25.88
N ASN A 31 -8.44 -1.12 25.45
CA ASN A 31 -8.64 -2.32 24.64
C ASN A 31 -8.44 -3.60 25.47
N GLU A 32 -9.54 -4.27 25.80
CA GLU A 32 -9.53 -5.50 26.59
C GLU A 32 -8.73 -6.64 25.95
N ALA A 33 -8.69 -6.74 24.62
CA ALA A 33 -7.96 -7.81 23.95
C ALA A 33 -6.44 -7.64 24.15
N LEU A 34 -5.94 -6.40 24.20
CA LEU A 34 -4.56 -6.11 24.56
C LEU A 34 -4.28 -6.42 26.04
N GLN A 35 -5.19 -6.03 26.94
CA GLN A 35 -5.06 -6.29 28.38
C GLN A 35 -5.04 -7.78 28.73
N LYS A 36 -5.80 -8.59 27.98
CA LYS A 36 -5.93 -10.04 28.17
C LYS A 36 -4.91 -10.85 27.38
N ALA A 37 -4.16 -10.23 26.47
CA ALA A 37 -3.14 -10.93 25.69
C ALA A 37 -2.02 -11.42 26.62
N VAL A 38 -1.67 -12.71 26.51
CA VAL A 38 -0.65 -13.35 27.34
C VAL A 38 0.40 -14.07 26.51
N LYS A 39 1.62 -14.16 27.04
CA LYS A 39 2.70 -14.99 26.51
C LYS A 39 2.44 -16.46 26.83
N ALA A 40 3.24 -17.35 26.24
CA ALA A 40 3.18 -18.78 26.51
C ALA A 40 3.38 -19.16 28.00
N ASP A 41 4.09 -18.32 28.78
CA ASP A 41 4.31 -18.51 30.22
C ASP A 41 3.19 -17.93 31.10
N GLY A 42 2.09 -17.45 30.49
CA GLY A 42 0.92 -16.92 31.19
C GLY A 42 1.05 -15.47 31.67
N LYS A 43 2.19 -14.80 31.45
CA LYS A 43 2.34 -13.38 31.79
C LYS A 43 1.70 -12.48 30.73
N PRO A 44 1.31 -11.24 31.08
CA PRO A 44 0.82 -10.27 30.09
C PRO A 44 1.80 -10.12 28.92
N LEU A 45 1.24 -10.11 27.70
CA LEU A 45 2.00 -9.87 26.48
C LEU A 45 2.49 -8.42 26.43
N PHE A 46 1.65 -7.49 26.90
CA PHE A 46 1.94 -6.06 26.99
C PHE A 46 1.75 -5.59 28.44
N ALA A 47 2.76 -4.94 29.02
CA ALA A 47 2.66 -4.34 30.36
C ALA A 47 2.42 -2.83 30.28
N THR A 48 2.83 -2.20 29.19
CA THR A 48 2.75 -0.75 28.97
C THR A 48 2.29 -0.42 27.54
N GLN A 49 1.84 0.82 27.31
CA GLN A 49 1.55 1.31 25.95
C GLN A 49 2.80 1.28 25.04
N ALA A 50 4.00 1.43 25.61
CA ALA A 50 5.24 1.31 24.85
C ALA A 50 5.43 -0.11 24.29
N ASP A 51 5.07 -1.15 25.05
CA ASP A 51 5.14 -2.54 24.57
C ASP A 51 4.20 -2.76 23.37
N VAL A 52 3.00 -2.17 23.41
CA VAL A 52 2.02 -2.23 22.31
C VAL A 52 2.58 -1.58 21.04
N LEU A 53 3.16 -0.39 21.16
CA LEU A 53 3.70 0.35 20.00
C LEU A 53 4.96 -0.31 19.42
N ILE A 54 5.86 -0.82 20.27
CA ILE A 54 7.08 -1.52 19.82
C ILE A 54 6.73 -2.87 19.18
N ASN A 55 5.78 -3.61 19.77
CA ASN A 55 5.34 -4.92 19.27
C ASN A 55 4.00 -4.81 18.52
N CYS A 56 3.85 -3.75 17.72
CA CYS A 56 2.59 -3.38 17.05
C CYS A 56 1.97 -4.53 16.23
N ARG A 57 2.81 -5.36 15.58
CA ARG A 57 2.33 -6.54 14.83
C ARG A 57 1.65 -7.58 15.71
N ASP A 58 2.15 -7.83 16.91
CA ASP A 58 1.54 -8.79 17.83
C ASP A 58 0.30 -8.17 18.51
N ALA A 59 0.31 -6.87 18.78
CA ALA A 59 -0.86 -6.14 19.24
C ALA A 59 -2.01 -6.18 18.21
N ALA A 60 -1.70 -5.95 16.93
CA ALA A 60 -2.64 -6.06 15.83
C ALA A 60 -3.27 -7.46 15.73
N LYS A 61 -2.46 -8.52 15.88
CA LYS A 61 -2.98 -9.91 15.94
C LYS A 61 -3.89 -10.12 17.14
N ALA A 62 -3.50 -9.64 18.32
CA ALA A 62 -4.28 -9.80 19.55
C ALA A 62 -5.67 -9.16 19.43
N VAL A 63 -5.79 -8.04 18.73
CA VAL A 63 -7.08 -7.36 18.47
C VAL A 63 -7.81 -7.87 17.22
N SER A 64 -7.31 -8.96 16.61
CA SER A 64 -7.89 -9.55 15.39
C SER A 64 -7.94 -8.60 14.18
N ALA A 65 -6.87 -7.84 13.95
CA ALA A 65 -6.68 -7.13 12.68
C ALA A 65 -6.72 -8.10 11.49
N THR A 66 -7.10 -7.61 10.31
CA THR A 66 -7.13 -8.43 9.10
C THR A 66 -5.72 -8.53 8.50
N PRO A 67 -5.15 -9.74 8.34
CA PRO A 67 -3.93 -9.92 7.55
C PRO A 67 -4.18 -9.53 6.09
N MET A 68 -3.28 -8.76 5.50
CA MET A 68 -3.42 -8.21 4.14
C MET A 68 -2.28 -8.67 3.23
N ASP A 69 -2.51 -8.57 1.91
CA ASP A 69 -1.56 -8.98 0.88
C ASP A 69 -0.49 -7.92 0.64
N ARG A 70 0.47 -7.83 1.57
CA ARG A 70 1.61 -6.90 1.52
C ARG A 70 1.20 -5.45 1.17
N PRO A 71 0.54 -4.73 2.08
CA PRO A 71 0.34 -3.29 1.91
C PRO A 71 1.68 -2.56 1.79
N GLU A 72 1.86 -1.79 0.74
CA GLU A 72 3.04 -0.94 0.50
C GLU A 72 2.62 0.53 0.70
N ASP A 73 2.27 1.24 -0.38
CA ASP A 73 1.92 2.67 -0.32
C ASP A 73 0.42 2.94 -0.13
N LEU A 74 0.12 4.15 0.35
CA LEU A 74 -1.24 4.64 0.55
C LEU A 74 -1.39 6.10 0.14
N GLU A 75 -2.50 6.42 -0.52
CA GLU A 75 -2.78 7.76 -1.01
C GLU A 75 -4.22 8.18 -0.72
N VAL A 76 -4.44 9.47 -0.44
CA VAL A 76 -5.78 10.01 -0.19
C VAL A 76 -6.25 10.75 -1.45
N HIS A 77 -7.40 10.32 -1.99
CA HIS A 77 -7.95 10.91 -3.20
C HIS A 77 -8.27 12.39 -2.97
N PRO A 78 -7.73 13.33 -3.78
CA PRO A 78 -7.77 14.76 -3.48
C PRO A 78 -9.17 15.38 -3.59
N ILE A 79 -10.08 14.74 -4.33
CA ILE A 79 -11.44 15.24 -4.57
C ILE A 79 -12.47 14.69 -3.56
N ASP A 80 -12.47 13.38 -3.31
CA ASP A 80 -13.51 12.73 -2.50
C ASP A 80 -13.04 12.19 -1.15
N GLY A 81 -11.74 12.24 -0.85
CA GLY A 81 -11.18 11.82 0.44
C GLY A 81 -11.09 10.31 0.64
N SER A 82 -11.48 9.48 -0.33
CA SER A 82 -11.27 8.03 -0.20
C SER A 82 -9.79 7.65 -0.20
N VAL A 83 -9.43 6.55 0.48
CA VAL A 83 -8.03 6.13 0.66
C VAL A 83 -7.73 4.96 -0.28
N PHE A 84 -6.65 5.04 -1.03
CA PHE A 84 -6.18 3.99 -1.91
C PHE A 84 -4.96 3.32 -1.28
N ILE A 85 -4.89 1.99 -1.35
CA ILE A 85 -3.81 1.20 -0.75
C ILE A 85 -3.32 0.20 -1.79
N ALA A 86 -2.02 0.22 -2.09
CA ALA A 86 -1.39 -0.77 -2.94
C ALA A 86 -1.10 -2.04 -2.13
N LEU A 87 -1.64 -3.16 -2.59
CA LEU A 87 -1.37 -4.51 -2.08
C LEU A 87 -0.54 -5.24 -3.13
N THR A 88 0.78 -5.27 -2.97
CA THR A 88 1.68 -5.64 -4.08
C THR A 88 1.54 -7.09 -4.52
N ASN A 89 1.45 -8.05 -3.60
CA ASN A 89 1.14 -9.46 -3.88
C ASN A 89 1.17 -10.29 -2.59
N ASN A 90 0.67 -11.52 -2.66
CA ASN A 90 0.84 -12.56 -1.66
C ASN A 90 0.55 -13.94 -2.28
N ASP A 91 1.60 -14.62 -2.72
CA ASP A 91 1.51 -15.96 -3.33
C ASP A 91 0.92 -17.01 -2.38
N LYS A 92 1.19 -16.90 -1.08
CA LYS A 92 0.61 -17.79 -0.04
C LYS A 92 -0.90 -17.63 0.10
N HIS A 93 -1.45 -16.49 -0.30
CA HIS A 93 -2.88 -16.24 -0.34
C HIS A 93 -3.48 -16.48 -1.75
N GLY A 94 -2.65 -16.86 -2.74
CA GLY A 94 -3.07 -17.09 -4.12
C GLY A 94 -3.17 -15.81 -4.96
N ASN A 95 -2.70 -14.68 -4.43
CA ASN A 95 -2.73 -13.40 -5.10
C ASN A 95 -1.35 -13.05 -5.64
N PHE A 96 -1.06 -13.50 -6.87
CA PHE A 96 0.27 -13.34 -7.45
C PHE A 96 0.53 -11.94 -8.00
N TYR A 97 -0.50 -11.22 -8.43
CA TYR A 97 -0.34 -9.98 -9.19
C TYR A 97 -0.66 -8.71 -8.40
N GLY A 98 -1.21 -8.86 -7.19
CA GLY A 98 -1.59 -7.72 -6.36
C GLY A 98 -2.87 -7.02 -6.82
N GLN A 99 -3.21 -5.97 -6.08
CA GLN A 99 -4.42 -5.19 -6.28
C GLN A 99 -4.30 -3.84 -5.57
N ILE A 100 -5.15 -2.90 -5.96
CA ILE A 100 -5.32 -1.62 -5.30
C ILE A 100 -6.68 -1.64 -4.62
N VAL A 101 -6.68 -1.48 -3.30
CA VAL A 101 -7.90 -1.36 -2.50
C VAL A 101 -8.25 0.10 -2.37
N ARG A 102 -9.55 0.43 -2.45
CA ARG A 102 -10.07 1.75 -2.15
C ARG A 102 -11.00 1.67 -0.94
N LEU A 103 -10.72 2.45 0.08
CA LEU A 103 -11.43 2.54 1.35
C LEU A 103 -12.21 3.86 1.42
N PHE A 104 -13.45 3.77 1.92
CA PHE A 104 -14.34 4.91 2.12
C PHE A 104 -14.65 5.03 3.61
N GLU A 105 -14.18 6.11 4.22
CA GLU A 105 -14.54 6.43 5.60
C GLU A 105 -16.04 6.73 5.69
N LYS A 106 -16.67 6.21 6.74
CA LYS A 106 -18.09 6.46 6.97
C LYS A 106 -18.35 7.96 7.08
N ASP A 107 -19.39 8.42 6.38
CA ASP A 107 -19.79 9.82 6.30
C ASP A 107 -18.68 10.78 5.81
N ASN A 108 -17.67 10.25 5.12
CA ASN A 108 -16.46 10.98 4.70
C ASN A 108 -15.71 11.64 5.87
N GLN A 109 -15.70 10.99 7.05
CA GLN A 109 -15.03 11.48 8.24
C GLN A 109 -13.80 10.64 8.58
N HIS A 110 -12.60 11.16 8.33
CA HIS A 110 -11.34 10.48 8.65
C HIS A 110 -11.10 10.24 10.15
N ALA A 111 -11.85 10.90 11.02
CA ALA A 111 -11.85 10.62 12.46
C ALA A 111 -12.81 9.48 12.84
N GLY A 112 -13.60 8.98 11.88
CA GLY A 112 -14.50 7.86 12.05
C GLY A 112 -13.76 6.55 12.29
N LEU A 113 -14.49 5.56 12.84
CA LEU A 113 -13.94 4.22 13.15
C LEU A 113 -14.57 3.12 12.31
N GLU A 114 -15.34 3.49 11.29
CA GLU A 114 -16.06 2.58 10.40
C GLU A 114 -15.79 2.98 8.95
N PHE A 115 -15.59 1.99 8.09
CA PHE A 115 -15.32 2.19 6.68
C PHE A 115 -15.95 1.07 5.84
N SER A 116 -16.19 1.36 4.56
CA SER A 116 -16.40 0.34 3.53
C SER A 116 -15.19 0.31 2.59
N PHE A 117 -15.08 -0.71 1.74
CA PHE A 117 -13.97 -0.81 0.79
C PHE A 117 -14.39 -1.55 -0.49
N GLU A 118 -13.65 -1.30 -1.56
CA GLU A 118 -13.73 -2.02 -2.83
C GLU A 118 -12.32 -2.42 -3.31
N ILE A 119 -12.24 -3.45 -4.15
CA ILE A 119 -11.05 -3.65 -4.99
C ILE A 119 -11.19 -2.68 -6.16
N PHE A 120 -10.38 -1.64 -6.19
CA PHE A 120 -10.44 -0.61 -7.22
C PHE A 120 -9.87 -1.10 -8.55
N ALA A 121 -8.69 -1.73 -8.49
CA ALA A 121 -8.03 -2.33 -9.65
C ALA A 121 -7.32 -3.61 -9.22
N ALA A 122 -7.52 -4.71 -9.95
CA ALA A 122 -6.81 -5.96 -9.72
C ALA A 122 -5.66 -6.09 -10.73
N GLY A 123 -4.46 -6.45 -10.26
CA GLY A 123 -3.34 -6.81 -11.12
C GLY A 123 -3.60 -8.13 -11.84
N GLY A 124 -3.01 -8.29 -13.02
CA GLY A 124 -3.08 -9.51 -13.80
C GLY A 124 -3.05 -9.27 -15.31
N PRO A 125 -2.95 -10.34 -16.12
CA PRO A 125 -2.80 -10.22 -17.57
C PRO A 125 -3.94 -9.44 -18.26
N GLN A 126 -5.13 -9.41 -17.66
CA GLN A 126 -6.28 -8.66 -18.18
C GLN A 126 -6.16 -7.15 -17.97
N SER A 127 -5.55 -6.71 -16.87
CA SER A 127 -5.34 -5.29 -16.56
C SER A 127 -3.97 -4.79 -17.02
N GLY A 128 -3.05 -5.69 -17.40
CA GLY A 128 -1.77 -5.33 -17.99
C GLY A 128 -0.70 -4.83 -17.01
N PHE A 129 -1.00 -4.83 -15.70
CA PHE A 129 -0.03 -4.51 -14.65
C PHE A 129 -0.02 -5.60 -13.57
N SER A 130 1.05 -5.61 -12.77
CA SER A 130 1.22 -6.51 -11.63
C SER A 130 2.10 -5.83 -10.60
N ALA A 131 2.00 -6.26 -9.34
CA ALA A 131 2.80 -5.76 -8.23
C ALA A 131 2.77 -4.23 -8.09
N PRO A 132 1.58 -3.60 -7.96
CA PRO A 132 1.50 -2.18 -7.67
C PRO A 132 2.18 -1.89 -6.32
N ASP A 133 2.99 -0.84 -6.29
CA ASP A 133 3.77 -0.45 -5.09
C ASP A 133 3.45 0.99 -4.69
N ASN A 134 4.16 1.98 -5.25
CA ASN A 134 3.89 3.39 -4.93
C ASN A 134 2.82 4.00 -5.82
N MET A 135 2.18 5.03 -5.28
CA MET A 135 1.08 5.72 -5.93
C MET A 135 1.22 7.23 -5.78
N ALA A 136 0.55 7.97 -6.66
CA ALA A 136 0.34 9.39 -6.51
C ALA A 136 -0.97 9.78 -7.21
N PHE A 137 -1.68 10.76 -6.65
CA PHE A 137 -2.80 11.39 -7.35
C PHE A 137 -2.33 12.63 -8.12
N ASP A 138 -2.87 12.82 -9.32
CA ASP A 138 -2.91 14.14 -9.95
C ASP A 138 -4.11 14.97 -9.45
N SER A 139 -4.12 16.25 -9.77
CA SER A 139 -5.11 17.23 -9.35
C SER A 139 -6.50 16.99 -9.97
N ALA A 140 -6.56 16.21 -11.06
CA ALA A 140 -7.79 15.74 -11.66
C ALA A 140 -8.33 14.47 -10.98
N GLY A 141 -7.60 13.91 -10.01
CA GLY A 141 -7.97 12.72 -9.24
C GLY A 141 -7.63 11.41 -9.93
N ASN A 142 -6.82 11.39 -10.99
CA ASN A 142 -6.36 10.13 -11.57
C ASN A 142 -5.20 9.55 -10.76
N LEU A 143 -5.14 8.23 -10.71
CA LEU A 143 -4.13 7.51 -9.97
C LEU A 143 -2.95 7.17 -10.88
N TRP A 144 -1.77 7.59 -10.46
CA TRP A 144 -0.50 7.18 -11.04
C TRP A 144 0.09 6.08 -10.17
N VAL A 145 0.43 4.95 -10.78
CA VAL A 145 0.90 3.75 -10.07
C VAL A 145 2.23 3.32 -10.65
N VAL A 146 3.17 2.96 -9.80
CA VAL A 146 4.43 2.33 -10.20
C VAL A 146 4.47 0.88 -9.69
N THR A 147 5.20 0.03 -10.39
CA THR A 147 5.22 -1.41 -10.08
C THR A 147 6.60 -1.90 -9.62
N ASP A 148 6.58 -2.90 -8.74
CA ASP A 148 7.74 -3.67 -8.28
C ASP A 148 7.49 -5.19 -8.39
N ILE A 149 7.50 -5.70 -9.62
CA ILE A 149 7.73 -7.12 -9.86
C ILE A 149 9.21 -7.37 -9.55
N SER A 150 9.47 -8.22 -8.56
CA SER A 150 10.84 -8.58 -8.18
C SER A 150 11.71 -8.93 -9.38
N SER A 151 12.95 -8.46 -9.37
CA SER A 151 13.91 -8.63 -10.46
C SER A 151 14.18 -10.10 -10.83
N SER A 152 13.99 -11.03 -9.89
CA SER A 152 14.13 -12.47 -10.10
C SER A 152 12.94 -13.11 -10.82
N SER A 153 11.79 -12.45 -10.84
CA SER A 153 10.54 -12.92 -11.45
C SER A 153 10.18 -12.14 -12.71
N MET A 154 10.62 -10.88 -12.83
CA MET A 154 10.42 -10.02 -13.98
C MET A 154 10.75 -10.73 -15.31
N ASN A 155 9.95 -10.49 -16.34
CA ASN A 155 10.12 -11.10 -17.67
C ASN A 155 10.14 -12.64 -17.68
N SER A 156 9.63 -13.31 -16.64
CA SER A 156 9.66 -14.76 -16.54
C SER A 156 8.36 -15.34 -15.98
N GLY A 157 8.09 -16.61 -16.30
CA GLY A 157 6.93 -17.33 -15.79
C GLY A 157 5.61 -16.59 -16.01
N ILE A 158 4.82 -16.46 -14.94
CA ILE A 158 3.53 -15.76 -14.96
C ILE A 158 3.65 -14.24 -15.18
N TYR A 159 4.85 -13.68 -15.05
CA TYR A 159 5.10 -12.24 -15.23
C TYR A 159 5.60 -11.87 -16.63
N THR A 160 5.84 -12.86 -17.50
CA THR A 160 6.40 -12.65 -18.85
C THR A 160 5.62 -11.62 -19.67
N SER A 161 4.29 -11.58 -19.54
CA SER A 161 3.42 -10.67 -20.29
C SER A 161 3.48 -9.21 -19.84
N PHE A 162 3.99 -8.92 -18.64
CA PHE A 162 4.05 -7.55 -18.11
C PHE A 162 5.30 -6.80 -18.54
N GLY A 163 6.37 -7.52 -18.90
CA GLY A 163 7.63 -6.89 -19.26
C GLY A 163 8.41 -6.40 -18.04
N ASN A 164 9.12 -5.28 -18.22
CA ASN A 164 9.77 -4.58 -17.12
C ASN A 164 8.74 -3.85 -16.25
N ASN A 165 9.13 -3.53 -15.02
CA ASN A 165 8.36 -2.62 -14.17
C ASN A 165 8.05 -1.30 -14.88
N GLY A 166 6.94 -0.67 -14.53
CA GLY A 166 6.43 0.47 -15.28
C GLY A 166 5.74 1.51 -14.43
N VAL A 167 5.29 2.54 -15.13
CA VAL A 167 4.45 3.62 -14.61
C VAL A 167 3.12 3.53 -15.35
N PHE A 168 2.04 3.53 -14.60
CA PHE A 168 0.68 3.35 -15.09
C PHE A 168 -0.18 4.52 -14.67
N PHE A 169 -1.09 4.89 -15.56
CA PHE A 169 -2.15 5.86 -15.33
C PHE A 169 -3.47 5.10 -15.23
N ILE A 170 -4.25 5.34 -14.17
CA ILE A 170 -5.52 4.68 -13.91
C ILE A 170 -6.58 5.74 -13.55
N PRO A 171 -7.58 6.00 -14.40
CA PRO A 171 -8.69 6.89 -14.08
C PRO A 171 -9.49 6.37 -12.88
N THR A 172 -9.90 7.26 -11.97
CA THR A 172 -10.71 6.89 -10.80
C THR A 172 -12.21 7.07 -11.00
N ALA A 173 -12.60 7.69 -12.10
CA ALA A 173 -13.97 7.99 -12.49
C ALA A 173 -14.13 7.97 -14.02
N GLY A 174 -15.39 8.01 -14.47
CA GLY A 174 -15.72 7.98 -15.90
C GLY A 174 -15.78 6.57 -16.49
N GLU A 175 -15.88 6.50 -17.82
CA GLU A 175 -16.05 5.25 -18.57
C GLU A 175 -14.87 4.27 -18.38
N HIS A 176 -13.65 4.80 -18.25
CA HIS A 176 -12.42 4.02 -18.10
C HIS A 176 -11.97 3.86 -16.64
N LYS A 177 -12.89 4.00 -15.67
CA LYS A 177 -12.56 3.86 -14.25
C LYS A 177 -11.88 2.50 -14.00
N GLY A 178 -10.69 2.53 -13.40
CA GLY A 178 -9.94 1.33 -13.02
C GLY A 178 -9.17 0.66 -14.18
N GLU A 179 -9.26 1.19 -15.40
CA GLU A 179 -8.51 0.68 -16.55
C GLU A 179 -7.09 1.26 -16.54
N ALA A 180 -6.09 0.39 -16.45
CA ALA A 180 -4.70 0.81 -16.42
C ALA A 180 -4.16 1.04 -17.84
N ALA A 181 -3.53 2.19 -18.06
CA ALA A 181 -2.77 2.51 -19.25
C ALA A 181 -1.30 2.67 -18.88
N GLN A 182 -0.42 1.90 -19.51
CA GLN A 182 1.02 2.04 -19.28
C GLN A 182 1.51 3.36 -19.90
N PHE A 183 2.10 4.21 -19.07
CA PHE A 183 2.68 5.50 -19.46
C PHE A 183 4.17 5.37 -19.80
N ALA A 184 4.91 4.59 -19.00
CA ALA A 184 6.33 4.36 -19.19
C ALA A 184 6.75 2.97 -18.72
N SER A 185 7.90 2.51 -19.23
CA SER A 185 8.55 1.27 -18.80
C SER A 185 9.95 1.60 -18.27
N GLY A 186 10.30 0.99 -17.16
CA GLY A 186 11.62 1.06 -16.54
C GLY A 186 12.65 0.17 -17.25
N PRO A 187 13.93 0.33 -16.91
CA PRO A 187 14.98 -0.57 -17.38
C PRO A 187 14.85 -1.97 -16.74
N VAL A 188 15.50 -2.95 -17.35
CA VAL A 188 15.49 -4.34 -16.88
C VAL A 188 16.09 -4.43 -15.47
N GLY A 189 15.43 -5.20 -14.60
CA GLY A 189 15.89 -5.45 -13.23
C GLY A 189 15.75 -4.26 -12.29
N ALA A 190 15.12 -3.16 -12.71
CA ALA A 190 14.74 -2.05 -11.84
C ALA A 190 13.29 -2.18 -11.37
N GLU A 191 12.96 -1.55 -10.26
CA GLU A 191 11.60 -1.09 -9.99
C GLU A 191 11.46 0.39 -10.35
N MET A 192 10.22 0.81 -10.56
CA MET A 192 9.85 2.22 -10.59
C MET A 192 9.29 2.58 -9.22
N THR A 193 9.73 3.69 -8.63
CA THR A 193 9.35 4.09 -7.27
C THR A 193 9.28 5.62 -7.13
N GLY A 194 8.63 6.10 -6.06
CA GLY A 194 8.60 7.51 -5.66
C GLY A 194 8.06 8.48 -6.72
N PRO A 195 6.85 8.27 -7.28
CA PRO A 195 6.21 9.24 -8.16
C PRO A 195 5.90 10.53 -7.40
N TRP A 196 6.27 11.68 -7.97
CA TRP A 196 5.95 12.98 -7.40
C TRP A 196 5.76 14.05 -8.48
N PHE A 197 4.63 14.76 -8.44
CA PHE A 197 4.34 15.85 -9.37
C PHE A 197 4.79 17.21 -8.84
N THR A 198 5.28 18.07 -9.73
CA THR A 198 5.35 19.52 -9.43
C THR A 198 3.95 20.07 -9.16
N PRO A 199 3.80 21.15 -8.38
CA PRO A 199 2.48 21.72 -8.08
C PRO A 199 1.66 22.14 -9.30
N ASP A 200 2.29 22.41 -10.44
CA ASP A 200 1.63 22.72 -11.71
C ASP A 200 1.47 21.51 -12.64
N GLU A 201 1.88 20.32 -12.19
CA GLU A 201 1.78 19.01 -12.86
C GLU A 201 2.42 18.95 -14.26
N LYS A 202 3.30 19.89 -14.57
CA LYS A 202 4.06 19.88 -15.83
C LYS A 202 5.30 18.99 -15.76
N THR A 203 5.65 18.48 -14.59
CA THR A 203 6.79 17.59 -14.40
C THR A 203 6.43 16.50 -13.39
N LEU A 204 6.59 15.26 -13.83
CA LEU A 204 6.55 14.07 -12.99
C LEU A 204 7.99 13.63 -12.71
N PHE A 205 8.36 13.60 -11.43
CA PHE A 205 9.60 12.99 -10.96
C PHE A 205 9.35 11.52 -10.61
N LEU A 206 10.27 10.66 -11.03
CA LEU A 206 10.24 9.22 -10.79
C LEU A 206 11.65 8.76 -10.42
N ALA A 207 11.74 7.82 -9.49
CA ALA A 207 12.97 7.13 -9.19
C ALA A 207 13.01 5.77 -9.92
N VAL A 208 14.19 5.43 -10.42
CA VAL A 208 14.52 4.10 -10.96
C VAL A 208 15.42 3.44 -9.93
N GLN A 209 14.90 2.49 -9.18
CA GLN A 209 15.65 1.84 -8.10
C GLN A 209 16.35 0.57 -8.63
N HIS A 210 17.56 0.33 -8.11
CA HIS A 210 18.38 -0.86 -8.35
C HIS A 210 18.42 -1.40 -9.81
N PRO A 211 18.63 -0.54 -10.84
CA PRO A 211 18.68 -1.01 -12.22
C PRO A 211 19.73 -2.10 -12.39
N GLY A 212 19.31 -3.24 -12.95
CA GLY A 212 20.16 -4.39 -13.14
C GLY A 212 20.54 -5.11 -11.84
N GLU A 213 19.65 -5.19 -10.85
CA GLU A 213 19.89 -5.86 -9.56
C GLU A 213 20.54 -7.26 -9.71
N ASN A 214 20.12 -8.03 -10.72
CA ASN A 214 20.62 -9.39 -10.98
C ASN A 214 21.74 -9.46 -12.04
N LEU A 215 22.34 -8.32 -12.41
CA LEU A 215 23.44 -8.29 -13.37
C LEU A 215 24.67 -9.01 -12.81
N LYS A 216 25.22 -9.91 -13.62
CA LYS A 216 26.50 -10.57 -13.30
C LYS A 216 27.71 -9.71 -13.71
N ALA A 217 27.53 -8.80 -14.68
CA ALA A 217 28.56 -7.90 -15.17
C ALA A 217 27.94 -6.64 -15.80
N TYR A 218 28.54 -5.48 -15.58
CA TYR A 218 28.03 -4.18 -16.04
C TYR A 218 28.18 -3.95 -17.56
N ASP A 219 29.03 -4.71 -18.23
CA ASP A 219 29.25 -4.64 -19.69
C ASP A 219 28.21 -5.46 -20.49
N LYS A 220 27.27 -6.13 -19.80
CA LYS A 220 26.20 -6.94 -20.39
C LYS A 220 24.84 -6.58 -19.78
N PRO A 221 24.30 -5.39 -20.07
CA PRO A 221 22.95 -5.06 -19.64
C PRO A 221 21.97 -6.08 -20.25
N THR A 222 21.19 -6.73 -19.39
CA THR A 222 20.10 -7.65 -19.76
C THR A 222 18.91 -6.91 -20.31
#